data_AF-A0A3B8PHY9-F1
#
_entry.id   AF-A0A3B8PHY9-F1
#
_cell.length_a   1.000
_cell.length_b   1.000
_cell.length_c   1.000
_cell.angle_alpha   90.00
_cell.angle_beta   90.00
_cell.angle_gamma   90.00
#
_symmetry.space_group_name_H-M   'P 1'
#
loop_
_entity.id
_entity.type
_entity.pdbx_description
1 polymer ?
#
loop_
_entity_poly.entity_id
_entity_poly.type
_entity_poly.pdbx_seq_one_letter_code
_entity_poly.pdbx_strand_id
1 'polypeptide(L)'
;MAMAMVLAVSPLPADELPGYPLRNGDFSVYQGYSRPAGWALGREAGRVRLTVDPVPRFPIQKTAVAVVRCETSGQGYVFQDVDLLEGRWRFRAEVTGTPGARARLEISGAKSLQTPVVTVTGKWQRLEMEIPQVSGRLRVHLRFQTSGEGEVRFRRARLDAVRLNGVTVPLKSGEVLAGLVLAERSTAAERFAVFELQRFLHRMTGRFPGLAGRDHVSDGRRIAIGAAASQDAVKLLRGLVADAYVMHRGKAVSSLAGNNGVGTLYAVYEFLKQQGCRWVMPGDLGEVIPRRTALEPVVTRVFEPDYHLVRSVFTGFQQFFPAGGWVYIDAEDLRDWSLRNRFNSVWTGGATLKWGADRGHGWEQQSGHSWNAVVAPYSKHFEEHPEWYPLVRGRRMPRSDVSIRLPNQLCVSNQSLRDHTVNQIVQYFRDNPRSRIFPMNPMDGPNYNCECDHCRALDPPGFEWNQDFSDFPRFPNLKLPPLSDRYLNFVNHVAERVVKVFPDRLLEFYNYASRVPPTREKVHPSVSVKFTYLSGREVNVPLTDPRDPLA
;
A
#
# COMPACT_ATOMS: atom_id res chain seq x y z
N MET A 1 15.30 -25.06 -39.58
CA MET A 1 16.09 -24.85 -38.35
C MET A 1 15.96 -23.39 -37.94
N ALA A 2 15.07 -23.06 -37.01
CA ALA A 2 14.95 -21.71 -36.46
C ALA A 2 15.83 -21.65 -35.21
N MET A 3 16.88 -20.85 -35.29
CA MET A 3 17.86 -20.62 -34.24
C MET A 3 17.13 -20.09 -33.00
N ALA A 4 17.11 -20.89 -31.92
CA ALA A 4 16.65 -20.43 -30.62
C ALA A 4 17.59 -19.28 -30.21
N MET A 5 17.09 -18.04 -30.25
CA MET A 5 17.78 -16.91 -29.62
C MET A 5 17.87 -17.23 -28.12
N VAL A 6 19.01 -17.76 -27.72
CA VAL A 6 19.47 -17.73 -26.35
C VAL A 6 19.73 -16.25 -26.08
N LEU A 7 18.75 -15.57 -25.46
CA LEU A 7 19.00 -14.29 -24.82
C LEU A 7 20.18 -14.52 -23.88
N ALA A 8 21.35 -13.98 -24.21
CA ALA A 8 22.48 -13.96 -23.30
C ALA A 8 22.04 -13.12 -22.09
N VAL A 9 21.76 -13.79 -20.97
CA VAL A 9 21.34 -13.10 -19.75
C VAL A 9 22.60 -12.86 -18.92
N SER A 10 22.97 -11.59 -18.73
CA SER A 10 24.02 -11.16 -17.81
C SER A 10 23.70 -11.66 -16.39
N PRO A 11 24.70 -11.99 -15.56
CA PRO A 11 24.47 -12.29 -14.15
C PRO A 11 23.82 -11.08 -13.46
N LEU A 12 22.75 -11.33 -12.68
CA LEU A 12 22.05 -10.26 -11.97
C LEU A 12 22.94 -9.65 -10.88
N PRO A 13 23.04 -8.30 -10.78
CA PRO A 13 23.67 -7.62 -9.65
C PRO A 13 23.06 -8.04 -8.31
N ALA A 14 23.86 -8.00 -7.24
CA ALA A 14 23.42 -8.45 -5.91
C ALA A 14 22.19 -7.71 -5.35
N ASP A 15 21.97 -6.46 -5.73
CA ASP A 15 20.81 -5.67 -5.30
C ASP A 15 19.58 -5.84 -6.21
N GLU A 16 19.73 -6.61 -7.29
CA GLU A 16 18.70 -7.00 -8.26
C GLU A 16 18.33 -8.48 -8.16
N LEU A 17 18.78 -9.17 -7.11
CA LEU A 17 18.34 -10.54 -6.84
C LEU A 17 16.95 -10.52 -6.17
N PRO A 18 16.04 -11.44 -6.52
CA PRO A 18 14.84 -11.66 -5.72
C PRO A 18 15.23 -12.00 -4.28
N GLY A 19 14.78 -11.18 -3.34
CA GLY A 19 14.96 -11.41 -1.91
C GLY A 19 13.79 -12.18 -1.32
N TYR A 20 14.06 -12.91 -0.23
CA TYR A 20 13.03 -13.32 0.71
C TYR A 20 12.71 -12.09 1.57
N PRO A 21 11.51 -11.49 1.44
CA PRO A 21 11.16 -10.36 2.27
C PRO A 21 10.98 -10.84 3.70
N LEU A 22 11.90 -10.45 4.58
CA LEU A 22 11.67 -10.54 6.01
C LEU A 22 10.46 -9.66 6.33
N ARG A 23 9.51 -10.17 7.12
CA ARG A 23 8.34 -9.35 7.50
C ARG A 23 8.88 -8.12 8.21
N ASN A 24 8.50 -6.94 7.73
CA ASN A 24 8.87 -5.67 8.34
C ASN A 24 10.40 -5.50 8.54
N GLY A 25 11.20 -5.85 7.54
CA GLY A 25 12.66 -5.76 7.61
C GLY A 25 13.21 -4.34 7.80
N ASP A 26 12.45 -3.32 7.43
CA ASP A 26 12.75 -1.91 7.71
C ASP A 26 12.07 -1.38 8.97
N PHE A 27 11.40 -2.25 9.74
CA PHE A 27 10.73 -1.94 10.99
C PHE A 27 9.67 -0.84 10.92
N SER A 28 9.16 -0.52 9.73
CA SER A 28 8.12 0.49 9.48
C SER A 28 6.71 0.12 10.00
N VAL A 29 6.49 -1.14 10.39
CA VAL A 29 5.21 -1.69 10.88
C VAL A 29 5.33 -2.16 12.32
N TYR A 30 4.22 -2.15 13.07
CA TYR A 30 4.22 -2.42 14.51
C TYR A 30 3.14 -3.40 14.97
N GLN A 31 3.47 -4.21 15.98
CA GLN A 31 2.54 -5.00 16.79
C GLN A 31 2.38 -4.29 18.15
N GLY A 32 1.23 -3.66 18.39
CA GLY A 32 1.06 -2.79 19.56
C GLY A 32 1.81 -1.46 19.44
N TYR A 33 1.60 -0.55 20.40
CA TYR A 33 2.14 0.82 20.37
C TYR A 33 3.68 0.95 20.40
N SER A 34 4.45 -0.14 20.39
CA SER A 34 5.90 -0.02 20.47
C SER A 34 6.72 -1.14 19.84
N ARG A 35 6.19 -2.27 19.39
CA ARG A 35 7.06 -3.38 18.92
C ARG A 35 7.03 -3.47 17.40
N PRO A 36 8.14 -3.82 16.73
CA PRO A 36 8.10 -4.07 15.29
C PRO A 36 7.27 -5.32 14.98
N ALA A 37 6.36 -5.22 13.99
CA ALA A 37 5.55 -6.36 13.57
C ALA A 37 6.40 -7.49 12.99
N GLY A 38 6.02 -8.75 13.26
CA GLY A 38 6.73 -9.93 12.75
C GLY A 38 8.07 -10.24 13.41
N TRP A 39 8.48 -9.46 14.42
CA TRP A 39 9.74 -9.66 15.15
C TRP A 39 9.48 -9.83 16.64
N ALA A 40 10.18 -10.80 17.25
CA ALA A 40 10.11 -11.07 18.68
C ALA A 40 11.44 -10.74 19.38
N LEU A 41 11.37 -10.39 20.67
CA LEU A 41 12.54 -10.16 21.51
C LEU A 41 12.84 -11.42 22.33
N GLY A 42 14.02 -12.02 22.12
CA GLY A 42 14.63 -12.97 23.03
C GLY A 42 15.56 -12.24 24.01
N ARG A 43 15.38 -12.50 25.31
CA ARG A 43 16.19 -11.91 26.37
C ARG A 43 17.04 -12.99 27.03
N GLU A 44 18.35 -12.76 27.10
CA GLU A 44 19.29 -13.67 27.74
C GLU A 44 19.73 -13.14 29.11
N ALA A 45 19.99 -11.82 29.21
CA ALA A 45 20.38 -11.17 30.45
C ALA A 45 19.94 -9.70 30.48
N GLY A 46 19.82 -9.15 31.69
CA GLY A 46 19.53 -7.74 31.94
C GLY A 46 18.06 -7.34 31.74
N ARG A 47 17.77 -6.07 31.99
CA ARG A 47 16.46 -5.46 31.67
C ARG A 47 16.51 -4.86 30.28
N VAL A 48 15.77 -5.48 29.36
CA VAL A 48 15.76 -5.12 27.94
C VAL A 48 14.33 -4.92 27.45
N ARG A 49 14.13 -3.86 26.66
CA ARG A 49 12.87 -3.54 26.01
C ARG A 49 13.09 -3.31 24.52
N LEU A 50 12.28 -3.99 23.70
CA LEU A 50 12.21 -3.74 22.26
C LEU A 50 11.12 -2.71 22.00
N THR A 51 11.51 -1.61 21.37
CA THR A 51 10.65 -0.53 20.88
C THR A 51 10.89 -0.26 19.38
N VAL A 52 10.17 0.71 18.80
CA VAL A 52 10.45 1.29 17.47
C VAL A 52 10.60 2.80 17.58
N ASP A 53 11.39 3.42 16.69
CA ASP A 53 11.59 4.86 16.63
C ASP A 53 11.52 5.38 15.17
N PRO A 54 10.69 6.39 14.86
CA PRO A 54 9.70 7.02 15.76
C PRO A 54 8.61 6.03 16.18
N VAL A 55 8.05 6.24 17.39
CA VAL A 55 6.86 5.51 17.82
C VAL A 55 5.69 5.92 16.92
N PRO A 56 5.06 4.97 16.21
CA PRO A 56 3.96 5.30 15.32
C PRO A 56 2.74 5.80 16.06
N ARG A 57 2.38 7.06 15.81
CA ARG A 57 1.10 7.65 16.25
C ARG A 57 0.01 7.47 15.19
N PHE A 58 0.41 7.14 13.97
CA PHE A 58 -0.45 6.95 12.81
C PHE A 58 0.09 5.79 11.97
N PRO A 59 -0.72 5.20 11.09
CA PRO A 59 -0.40 3.98 10.34
C PRO A 59 0.68 4.17 9.27
N ILE A 60 0.91 5.43 8.91
CA ILE A 60 1.77 5.83 7.83
C ILE A 60 2.85 6.69 8.46
N GLN A 61 4.01 6.10 8.69
CA GLN A 61 5.18 6.83 9.16
C GLN A 61 6.40 6.56 8.29
N LYS A 62 7.41 7.42 8.50
CA LYS A 62 8.75 7.34 7.90
C LYS A 62 9.37 5.97 8.21
N THR A 63 10.41 5.60 7.45
CA THR A 63 11.25 4.44 7.76
C THR A 63 11.63 4.45 9.24
N ALA A 64 11.15 3.46 9.98
CA ALA A 64 11.42 3.33 11.41
C ALA A 64 12.61 2.39 11.63
N VAL A 65 13.03 2.25 12.87
CA VAL A 65 14.10 1.34 13.25
C VAL A 65 13.66 0.53 14.46
N ALA A 66 14.08 -0.73 14.54
CA ALA A 66 13.94 -1.49 15.77
C ALA A 66 14.92 -0.90 16.80
N VAL A 67 14.41 -0.56 17.97
CA VAL A 67 15.17 0.06 19.06
C VAL A 67 15.19 -0.90 20.24
N VAL A 68 16.35 -1.44 20.57
CA VAL A 68 16.56 -2.25 21.76
C VAL A 68 17.14 -1.35 22.85
N ARG A 69 16.38 -1.08 23.90
CA ARG A 69 16.83 -0.34 25.09
C ARG A 69 17.23 -1.32 26.18
N CYS A 70 18.45 -1.18 26.67
CA CYS A 70 18.95 -1.89 27.83
C CYS A 70 19.03 -0.91 29.00
N GLU A 71 18.29 -1.16 30.09
CA GLU A 71 18.33 -0.32 31.31
C GLU A 71 19.52 -0.69 32.22
N THR A 72 20.11 -1.85 31.98
CA THR A 72 21.30 -2.38 32.66
C THR A 72 22.25 -2.95 31.61
N SER A 73 23.37 -3.55 32.03
CA SER A 73 24.06 -4.53 31.18
C SER A 73 23.03 -5.55 30.69
N GLY A 74 22.96 -5.74 29.36
CA GLY A 74 21.86 -6.44 28.71
C GLY A 74 22.33 -7.20 27.49
N GLN A 75 21.79 -8.40 27.30
CA GLN A 75 22.13 -9.27 26.18
C GLN A 75 20.88 -9.99 25.67
N GLY A 76 20.77 -10.10 24.35
CA GLY A 76 19.66 -10.82 23.73
C GLY A 76 19.67 -10.69 22.21
N TYR A 77 18.50 -10.89 21.63
CA TYR A 77 18.32 -10.89 20.18
C TYR A 77 16.90 -10.51 19.77
N VAL A 78 16.79 -9.87 18.61
CA VAL A 78 15.50 -9.69 17.91
C VAL A 78 15.45 -10.73 16.80
N PHE A 79 14.38 -11.52 16.70
CA PHE A 79 14.33 -12.66 15.78
C PHE A 79 13.02 -12.80 15.01
N GLN A 80 13.12 -13.50 13.89
CA GLN A 80 12.01 -13.93 13.04
C GLN A 80 12.27 -15.34 12.51
N ASP A 81 11.23 -16.16 12.43
CA ASP A 81 11.26 -17.45 11.75
C ASP A 81 10.91 -17.26 10.27
N VAL A 82 11.68 -17.89 9.39
CA VAL A 82 11.52 -17.85 7.92
C VAL A 82 11.55 -19.26 7.35
N ASP A 83 10.90 -19.47 6.21
CA ASP A 83 10.89 -20.75 5.51
C ASP A 83 11.53 -20.60 4.12
N LEU A 84 12.78 -21.02 3.99
CA LEU A 84 13.59 -20.70 2.81
C LEU A 84 13.50 -21.78 1.74
N LEU A 85 13.43 -21.34 0.49
CA LEU A 85 13.67 -22.22 -0.66
C LEU A 85 15.10 -22.75 -0.60
N GLU A 86 15.31 -23.97 -1.11
CA GLU A 86 16.63 -24.58 -1.13
C GLU A 86 17.63 -23.72 -1.90
N GLY A 87 18.72 -23.33 -1.24
CA GLY A 87 19.74 -22.51 -1.87
C GLY A 87 20.72 -21.86 -0.91
N ARG A 88 21.62 -21.06 -1.49
CA ARG A 88 22.50 -20.13 -0.79
C ARG A 88 21.83 -18.77 -0.69
N TRP A 89 21.94 -18.17 0.48
CA TRP A 89 21.30 -16.91 0.82
C TRP A 89 22.31 -15.92 1.36
N ARG A 90 21.97 -14.64 1.37
CA ARG A 90 22.75 -13.59 2.03
C ARG A 90 21.85 -12.86 3.02
N PHE A 91 22.26 -12.80 4.29
CA PHE A 91 21.54 -12.06 5.32
C PHE A 91 22.25 -10.74 5.60
N ARG A 92 21.50 -9.64 5.52
CA ARG A 92 22.02 -8.27 5.70
C ARG A 92 21.15 -7.52 6.70
N ALA A 93 21.77 -6.64 7.49
CA ALA A 93 21.09 -5.60 8.24
C ALA A 93 22.04 -4.42 8.49
N GLU A 94 21.51 -3.30 8.94
CA GLU A 94 22.30 -2.17 9.44
C GLU A 94 22.08 -2.01 10.95
N VAL A 95 23.14 -1.65 11.67
CA VAL A 95 23.13 -1.43 13.12
C VAL A 95 23.71 -0.07 13.49
N THR A 96 23.16 0.56 14.53
CA THR A 96 23.75 1.72 15.21
C THR A 96 23.34 1.74 16.68
N GLY A 97 23.73 2.74 17.45
CA GLY A 97 23.38 2.85 18.87
C GLY A 97 24.51 3.38 19.76
N THR A 98 24.45 3.08 21.05
CA THR A 98 25.43 3.50 22.05
C THR A 98 26.84 3.00 21.68
N PRO A 99 27.84 3.89 21.57
CA PRO A 99 29.22 3.48 21.33
C PRO A 99 29.72 2.45 22.35
N GLY A 100 30.40 1.41 21.88
CA GLY A 100 30.87 0.32 22.74
C GLY A 100 29.87 -0.83 22.93
N ALA A 101 28.60 -0.65 22.57
CA ALA A 101 27.67 -1.78 22.43
C ALA A 101 28.19 -2.75 21.36
N ARG A 102 27.77 -4.01 21.45
CA ARG A 102 28.21 -5.08 20.55
C ARG A 102 27.01 -5.63 19.80
N ALA A 103 27.17 -5.89 18.51
CA ALA A 103 26.12 -6.46 17.67
C ALA A 103 26.67 -7.45 16.66
N ARG A 104 25.84 -8.41 16.24
CA ARG A 104 26.13 -9.36 15.17
C ARG A 104 24.85 -9.93 14.56
N LEU A 105 24.97 -10.51 13.39
CA LEU A 105 23.92 -11.36 12.83
C LEU A 105 24.15 -12.81 13.25
N GLU A 106 23.05 -13.53 13.46
CA GLU A 106 23.09 -14.97 13.70
C GLU A 106 21.92 -15.65 12.99
N ILE A 107 22.11 -16.89 12.58
CA ILE A 107 21.02 -17.79 12.15
C ILE A 107 21.05 -19.05 13.00
N SER A 108 19.90 -19.68 13.20
CA SER A 108 19.80 -20.98 13.88
C SER A 108 18.72 -21.86 13.25
N GLY A 109 18.90 -23.18 13.34
CA GLY A 109 17.97 -24.17 12.80
C GLY A 109 18.74 -25.34 12.21
N ALA A 110 18.45 -25.71 10.96
CA ALA A 110 19.22 -26.72 10.23
C ALA A 110 20.72 -26.36 10.08
N LYS A 111 21.05 -25.07 10.12
CA LYS A 111 22.43 -24.55 10.23
C LYS A 111 22.46 -23.42 11.25
N SER A 112 23.61 -23.28 11.90
CA SER A 112 23.89 -22.20 12.84
C SER A 112 25.16 -21.48 12.43
N LEU A 113 25.04 -20.18 12.16
CA LEU A 113 26.15 -19.31 11.75
C LEU A 113 26.02 -17.96 12.43
N GLN A 114 27.15 -17.31 12.66
CA GLN A 114 27.21 -15.98 13.25
C GLN A 114 28.28 -15.15 12.56
N THR A 115 28.05 -13.85 12.41
CA THR A 115 29.09 -12.92 11.97
C THR A 115 30.09 -12.67 13.10
N PRO A 116 31.29 -12.15 12.79
CA PRO A 116 32.10 -11.47 13.79
C PRO A 116 31.28 -10.40 14.52
N VAL A 117 31.63 -10.16 15.77
CA VAL A 117 30.98 -9.13 16.58
C VAL A 117 31.52 -7.76 16.17
N VAL A 118 30.62 -6.84 15.87
CA VAL A 118 30.95 -5.44 15.60
C VAL A 118 30.73 -4.61 16.85
N THR A 119 31.71 -3.76 17.16
CA THR A 119 31.56 -2.70 18.16
C THR A 119 30.84 -1.51 17.52
N VAL A 120 29.70 -1.14 18.10
CA VAL A 120 28.86 -0.02 17.66
C VAL A 120 29.60 1.30 17.91
N THR A 121 29.51 2.21 16.95
CA THR A 121 30.26 3.48 16.92
C THR A 121 29.38 4.72 17.03
N GLY A 122 28.06 4.58 17.14
CA GLY A 122 27.10 5.69 17.01
C GLY A 122 26.79 6.10 15.57
N LYS A 123 27.46 5.48 14.57
CA LYS A 123 27.11 5.59 13.14
C LYS A 123 26.45 4.30 12.65
N TRP A 124 25.75 4.35 11.52
CA TRP A 124 25.20 3.15 10.88
C TRP A 124 26.33 2.29 10.31
N GLN A 125 26.36 1.02 10.68
CA GLN A 125 27.31 0.02 10.23
C GLN A 125 26.55 -1.16 9.61
N ARG A 126 27.03 -1.67 8.46
CA ARG A 126 26.44 -2.83 7.80
C ARG A 126 26.92 -4.11 8.48
N LEU A 127 26.00 -5.03 8.72
CA LEU A 127 26.27 -6.40 9.08
C LEU A 127 25.83 -7.32 7.93
N GLU A 128 26.61 -8.35 7.64
CA GLU A 128 26.31 -9.27 6.55
C GLU A 128 26.92 -10.65 6.79
N MET A 129 26.21 -11.70 6.38
CA MET A 129 26.76 -13.04 6.21
C MET A 129 26.24 -13.70 4.92
N GLU A 130 27.06 -14.57 4.34
CA GLU A 130 26.57 -15.58 3.40
C GLU A 130 26.12 -16.81 4.17
N ILE A 131 24.91 -17.26 3.86
CA ILE A 131 24.32 -18.49 4.34
C ILE A 131 24.60 -19.55 3.27
N PRO A 132 25.35 -20.63 3.60
CA PRO A 132 25.58 -21.73 2.68
C PRO A 132 24.26 -22.43 2.38
N GLN A 133 24.28 -23.46 1.52
CA GLN A 133 23.06 -24.13 1.09
C GLN A 133 22.21 -24.59 2.29
N VAL A 134 20.98 -24.08 2.38
CA VAL A 134 19.96 -24.40 3.39
C VAL A 134 18.62 -24.62 2.69
N SER A 135 17.69 -25.30 3.36
CA SER A 135 16.32 -25.53 2.91
C SER A 135 15.38 -25.58 4.11
N GLY A 136 14.17 -25.04 3.97
CA GLY A 136 13.13 -25.08 4.98
C GLY A 136 13.30 -24.03 6.09
N ARG A 137 12.75 -24.34 7.27
CA ARG A 137 12.67 -23.41 8.40
C ARG A 137 14.04 -23.02 8.94
N LEU A 138 14.26 -21.72 9.06
CA LEU A 138 15.43 -21.09 9.67
C LEU A 138 14.96 -19.94 10.58
N ARG A 139 15.69 -19.66 11.65
CA ARG A 139 15.50 -18.45 12.44
C ARG A 139 16.63 -17.47 12.17
N VAL A 140 16.30 -16.23 11.87
CA VAL A 140 17.26 -15.13 11.75
C VAL A 140 17.27 -14.29 13.03
N HIS A 141 18.44 -13.85 13.46
CA HIS A 141 18.65 -13.12 14.70
C HIS A 141 19.49 -11.86 14.46
N LEU A 142 19.05 -10.77 15.08
CA LEU A 142 19.79 -9.53 15.26
C LEU A 142 20.25 -9.48 16.72
N ARG A 143 21.49 -9.90 16.98
CA ARG A 143 22.03 -10.04 18.34
C ARG A 143 22.63 -8.73 18.83
N PHE A 144 22.45 -8.46 20.12
CA PHE A 144 22.98 -7.27 20.78
C PHE A 144 23.50 -7.59 22.18
N GLN A 145 24.47 -6.80 22.63
CA GLN A 145 24.99 -6.81 24.00
C GLN A 145 25.43 -5.38 24.38
N THR A 146 25.07 -4.94 25.59
CA THR A 146 25.52 -3.67 26.20
C THR A 146 26.17 -3.97 27.55
N SER A 147 27.20 -3.20 27.94
CA SER A 147 27.88 -3.32 29.24
C SER A 147 27.18 -2.54 30.37
N GLY A 148 26.21 -1.70 30.03
CA GLY A 148 25.43 -0.87 30.93
C GLY A 148 24.17 -0.38 30.23
N GLU A 149 23.61 0.72 30.74
CA GLU A 149 22.50 1.40 30.07
C GLU A 149 22.89 1.82 28.64
N GLY A 150 22.02 1.54 27.68
CA GLY A 150 22.29 1.88 26.29
C GLY A 150 21.22 1.43 25.33
N GLU A 151 21.43 1.76 24.06
CA GLU A 151 20.49 1.46 22.99
C GLU A 151 21.21 0.82 21.80
N VAL A 152 20.61 -0.20 21.19
CA VAL A 152 21.04 -0.77 19.91
C VAL A 152 19.88 -0.69 18.92
N ARG A 153 20.14 -0.14 17.74
CA ARG A 153 19.15 0.11 16.69
C ARG A 153 19.43 -0.74 15.47
N PHE A 154 18.40 -1.34 14.88
CA PHE A 154 18.51 -2.10 13.63
C PHE A 154 17.57 -1.58 12.55
N ARG A 155 18.00 -1.69 11.28
CA ARG A 155 17.14 -1.45 10.09
C ARG A 155 17.58 -2.26 8.87
N ARG A 156 16.73 -2.27 7.84
CA ARG A 156 17.01 -2.86 6.52
C ARG A 156 17.45 -4.33 6.61
N ALA A 157 16.86 -5.09 7.54
CA ALA A 157 17.06 -6.52 7.63
C ALA A 157 16.44 -7.19 6.39
N ARG A 158 17.23 -7.96 5.63
CA ARG A 158 16.75 -8.67 4.43
C ARG A 158 17.54 -9.94 4.16
N LEU A 159 16.89 -10.88 3.47
CA LEU A 159 17.50 -12.09 2.94
C LEU A 159 17.48 -12.06 1.41
N ASP A 160 18.64 -12.24 0.79
CA ASP A 160 18.76 -12.25 -0.67
C ASP A 160 19.10 -13.65 -1.17
N ALA A 161 18.37 -14.15 -2.16
CA ALA A 161 18.69 -15.43 -2.78
C ALA A 161 19.94 -15.24 -3.65
N VAL A 162 21.08 -15.76 -3.20
CA VAL A 162 22.35 -15.70 -3.96
C VAL A 162 22.30 -16.71 -5.11
N ARG A 163 21.84 -17.93 -4.81
CA ARG A 163 21.61 -19.00 -5.78
C ARG A 163 20.66 -20.01 -5.19
N LEU A 164 19.55 -20.30 -5.86
CA LEU A 164 18.62 -21.35 -5.49
C LEU A 164 18.86 -22.62 -6.31
N ASN A 165 18.57 -23.76 -5.68
CA ASN A 165 18.68 -25.08 -6.29
C ASN A 165 17.30 -25.57 -6.73
N GLY A 166 16.70 -24.80 -7.65
CA GLY A 166 15.42 -25.18 -8.24
C GLY A 166 15.52 -26.42 -9.11
N VAL A 167 14.41 -27.12 -9.25
CA VAL A 167 14.24 -28.30 -10.12
C VAL A 167 13.01 -28.09 -11.02
N THR A 168 12.90 -28.89 -12.06
CA THR A 168 11.77 -28.79 -12.97
C THR A 168 10.45 -29.18 -12.29
N VAL A 169 9.38 -28.44 -12.60
CA VAL A 169 8.03 -28.71 -12.07
C VAL A 169 7.17 -29.35 -13.15
N PRO A 170 6.57 -30.54 -12.91
CA PRO A 170 5.72 -31.20 -13.90
C PRO A 170 4.49 -30.37 -14.28
N LEU A 171 4.10 -30.40 -15.55
CA LEU A 171 2.85 -29.84 -16.05
C LEU A 171 1.90 -30.96 -16.48
N LYS A 172 0.59 -30.75 -16.34
CA LYS A 172 -0.43 -31.70 -16.81
C LYS A 172 -0.43 -31.93 -18.33
N SER A 173 0.20 -31.04 -19.10
CA SER A 173 0.42 -31.23 -20.54
C SER A 173 1.46 -32.29 -20.88
N GLY A 174 2.18 -32.84 -19.88
CA GLY A 174 3.31 -33.75 -20.08
C GLY A 174 4.66 -33.03 -20.24
N GLU A 175 4.66 -31.70 -20.37
CA GLU A 175 5.88 -30.88 -20.35
C GLU A 175 6.35 -30.63 -18.90
N VAL A 176 7.53 -30.01 -18.76
CA VAL A 176 8.02 -29.50 -17.49
C VAL A 176 8.25 -27.99 -17.54
N LEU A 177 7.90 -27.30 -16.46
CA LEU A 177 8.34 -25.93 -16.21
C LEU A 177 9.76 -25.98 -15.67
N ALA A 178 10.72 -25.63 -16.52
CA ALA A 178 12.14 -25.77 -16.27
C ALA A 178 12.81 -24.50 -15.71
N GLY A 179 12.23 -23.31 -15.95
CA GLY A 179 12.85 -22.07 -15.51
C GLY A 179 11.95 -20.84 -15.57
N LEU A 180 12.39 -19.80 -14.87
CA LEU A 180 11.84 -18.45 -14.91
C LEU A 180 12.82 -17.50 -15.58
N VAL A 181 12.31 -16.47 -16.23
CA VAL A 181 13.12 -15.45 -16.92
C VAL A 181 12.68 -14.06 -16.47
N LEU A 182 13.66 -13.24 -16.09
CA LEU A 182 13.51 -11.81 -15.83
C LEU A 182 14.31 -11.01 -16.86
N ALA A 183 13.89 -9.77 -17.08
CA ALA A 183 14.67 -8.81 -17.84
C ALA A 183 15.88 -8.38 -17.00
N GLU A 184 16.97 -8.01 -17.68
CA GLU A 184 18.18 -7.50 -17.03
C GLU A 184 17.85 -6.32 -16.10
N ARG A 185 17.00 -5.39 -16.56
CA ARG A 185 16.49 -4.28 -15.74
C ARG A 185 15.10 -4.58 -15.19
N SER A 186 15.02 -5.54 -14.30
CA SER A 186 13.77 -5.86 -13.60
C SER A 186 13.45 -4.84 -12.51
N THR A 187 12.17 -4.62 -12.27
CA THR A 187 11.66 -3.83 -11.13
C THR A 187 11.64 -4.68 -9.86
N ALA A 188 11.57 -4.02 -8.70
CA ALA A 188 11.40 -4.70 -7.41
C ALA A 188 10.15 -5.61 -7.38
N ALA A 189 9.04 -5.15 -7.96
CA ALA A 189 7.81 -5.93 -8.08
C ALA A 189 7.95 -7.19 -8.92
N GLU A 190 8.70 -7.16 -10.01
CA GLU A 190 8.92 -8.35 -10.86
C GLU A 190 9.79 -9.38 -10.17
N ARG A 191 10.81 -8.93 -9.42
CA ARG A 191 11.62 -9.80 -8.58
C ARG A 191 10.79 -10.44 -7.47
N PHE A 192 9.94 -9.66 -6.81
CA PHE A 192 9.01 -10.17 -5.81
C PHE A 192 8.01 -11.16 -6.43
N ALA A 193 7.52 -10.90 -7.64
CA ALA A 193 6.63 -11.81 -8.37
C ALA A 193 7.30 -13.16 -8.68
N VAL A 194 8.59 -13.16 -9.07
CA VAL A 194 9.37 -14.41 -9.21
C VAL A 194 9.46 -15.15 -7.89
N PHE A 195 9.79 -14.45 -6.80
CA PHE A 195 9.89 -15.06 -5.48
C PHE A 195 8.55 -15.68 -5.04
N GLU A 196 7.44 -14.94 -5.14
CA GLU A 196 6.11 -15.46 -4.78
C GLU A 196 5.75 -16.68 -5.64
N LEU A 197 6.04 -16.66 -6.94
CA LEU A 197 5.83 -17.82 -7.81
C LEU A 197 6.64 -19.02 -7.31
N GLN A 198 7.96 -18.89 -7.12
CA GLN A 198 8.81 -19.99 -6.63
C GLN A 198 8.33 -20.52 -5.28
N ARG A 199 7.99 -19.64 -4.33
CA ARG A 199 7.48 -19.96 -3.00
C ARG A 199 6.20 -20.78 -3.04
N PHE A 200 5.18 -20.33 -3.79
CA PHE A 200 3.91 -21.03 -3.86
C PHE A 200 4.02 -22.35 -4.64
N LEU A 201 4.84 -22.41 -5.71
CA LEU A 201 5.09 -23.66 -6.42
C LEU A 201 5.74 -24.70 -5.51
N HIS A 202 6.73 -24.29 -4.70
CA HIS A 202 7.36 -25.17 -3.73
C HIS A 202 6.36 -25.69 -2.69
N ARG A 203 5.50 -24.82 -2.13
CA ARG A 203 4.48 -25.24 -1.16
C ARG A 203 3.43 -26.18 -1.76
N MET A 204 3.08 -25.99 -3.03
CA MET A 204 2.14 -26.89 -3.73
C MET A 204 2.78 -28.24 -4.07
N THR A 205 4.00 -28.25 -4.59
CA THR A 205 4.58 -29.41 -5.29
C THR A 205 5.83 -30.01 -4.65
N GLY A 206 6.41 -29.34 -3.65
CA GLY A 206 7.76 -29.61 -3.15
C GLY A 206 8.87 -29.15 -4.10
N ARG A 207 8.53 -28.64 -5.30
CA ARG A 207 9.47 -28.26 -6.36
C ARG A 207 9.26 -26.80 -6.78
N PHE A 208 10.30 -26.18 -7.32
CA PHE A 208 10.23 -24.85 -7.90
C PHE A 208 11.29 -24.68 -8.99
N PRO A 209 10.98 -23.98 -10.11
CA PRO A 209 11.94 -23.77 -11.18
C PRO A 209 13.02 -22.75 -10.77
N GLY A 210 14.22 -22.88 -11.34
CA GLY A 210 15.29 -21.89 -11.19
C GLY A 210 15.02 -20.60 -11.98
N LEU A 211 15.64 -19.49 -11.56
CA LEU A 211 15.66 -18.22 -12.29
C LEU A 211 16.91 -18.12 -13.19
N ALA A 212 16.72 -17.90 -14.48
CA ALA A 212 17.82 -17.70 -15.44
C ALA A 212 18.72 -16.51 -15.02
N GLY A 213 20.04 -16.68 -15.13
CA GLY A 213 21.03 -15.68 -14.73
C GLY A 213 21.41 -15.69 -13.24
N ARG A 214 20.63 -16.38 -12.39
CA ARG A 214 20.93 -16.59 -10.96
C ARG A 214 21.12 -18.07 -10.60
N ASP A 215 20.23 -18.93 -11.08
CA ASP A 215 20.13 -20.33 -10.72
C ASP A 215 20.47 -21.25 -11.90
N HIS A 216 20.60 -22.55 -11.64
CA HIS A 216 20.55 -23.53 -12.72
C HIS A 216 19.14 -23.60 -13.30
N VAL A 217 19.05 -23.63 -14.63
CA VAL A 217 17.79 -23.78 -15.37
C VAL A 217 17.99 -24.93 -16.35
N SER A 218 17.15 -25.96 -16.23
CA SER A 218 17.17 -27.11 -17.13
C SER A 218 16.48 -26.80 -18.47
N ASP A 219 16.56 -27.75 -19.40
CA ASP A 219 15.80 -27.69 -20.64
C ASP A 219 14.32 -27.97 -20.41
N GLY A 220 13.48 -27.30 -21.21
CA GLY A 220 12.03 -27.40 -21.10
C GLY A 220 11.36 -26.04 -21.16
N ARG A 221 10.11 -25.98 -20.70
CA ARG A 221 9.29 -24.80 -20.80
C ARG A 221 9.71 -23.73 -19.80
N ARG A 222 9.67 -22.45 -20.19
CA ARG A 222 10.01 -21.33 -19.31
C ARG A 222 8.84 -20.36 -19.15
N ILE A 223 8.86 -19.58 -18.08
CA ILE A 223 7.95 -18.44 -17.88
C ILE A 223 8.76 -17.15 -17.77
N ALA A 224 8.51 -16.23 -18.68
CA ALA A 224 8.99 -14.85 -18.63
C ALA A 224 8.08 -13.99 -17.75
N ILE A 225 8.66 -13.20 -16.85
CA ILE A 225 7.93 -12.35 -15.91
C ILE A 225 8.14 -10.88 -16.25
N GLY A 226 7.06 -10.11 -16.27
CA GLY A 226 7.08 -8.65 -16.44
C GLY A 226 7.74 -8.23 -17.76
N ALA A 227 8.71 -7.33 -17.67
CA ALA A 227 9.46 -6.80 -18.82
C ALA A 227 10.18 -7.86 -19.68
N ALA A 228 10.34 -9.10 -19.18
CA ALA A 228 10.87 -10.21 -19.97
C ALA A 228 9.84 -10.81 -20.97
N ALA A 229 8.58 -10.37 -20.90
CA ALA A 229 7.49 -10.95 -21.68
C ALA A 229 7.73 -10.87 -23.20
N SER A 230 7.19 -11.84 -23.92
CA SER A 230 7.23 -11.87 -25.39
C SER A 230 6.53 -10.65 -26.01
N GLN A 231 6.93 -10.24 -27.20
CA GLN A 231 6.29 -9.14 -27.94
C GLN A 231 4.79 -9.38 -28.17
N ASP A 232 4.37 -10.62 -28.39
CA ASP A 232 2.95 -10.98 -28.53
C ASP A 232 2.17 -10.69 -27.25
N ALA A 233 2.74 -11.03 -26.09
CA ALA A 233 2.13 -10.72 -24.80
C ALA A 233 2.06 -9.21 -24.55
N VAL A 234 3.12 -8.47 -24.88
CA VAL A 234 3.16 -7.01 -24.75
C VAL A 234 2.12 -6.35 -25.67
N LYS A 235 1.93 -6.86 -26.89
CA LYS A 235 0.92 -6.35 -27.84
C LYS A 235 -0.49 -6.46 -27.26
N LEU A 236 -0.80 -7.55 -26.55
CA LEU A 236 -2.11 -7.76 -25.91
C LEU A 236 -2.42 -6.76 -24.78
N LEU A 237 -1.39 -6.13 -24.20
CA LEU A 237 -1.55 -5.14 -23.12
C LEU A 237 -1.67 -3.70 -23.62
N ARG A 238 -1.36 -3.44 -24.90
CA ARG A 238 -1.34 -2.08 -25.44
C ARG A 238 -2.74 -1.47 -25.41
N GLY A 239 -2.82 -0.25 -24.88
CA GLY A 239 -4.08 0.50 -24.78
C GLY A 239 -4.93 0.16 -23.56
N LEU A 240 -4.57 -0.86 -22.79
CA LEU A 240 -5.28 -1.22 -21.56
C LEU A 240 -4.84 -0.36 -20.38
N VAL A 241 -5.64 -0.32 -19.31
CA VAL A 241 -5.35 0.45 -18.09
C VAL A 241 -4.10 -0.06 -17.35
N ALA A 242 -3.59 0.76 -16.41
CA ALA A 242 -2.30 0.54 -15.74
C ALA A 242 -2.18 -0.81 -14.98
N ASP A 243 -3.26 -1.28 -14.37
CA ASP A 243 -3.29 -2.53 -13.60
C ASP A 243 -3.71 -3.75 -14.45
N ALA A 244 -3.87 -3.58 -15.77
CA ALA A 244 -4.15 -4.68 -16.68
C ALA A 244 -2.97 -5.65 -16.76
N TYR A 245 -3.28 -6.92 -17.01
CA TYR A 245 -2.29 -7.98 -17.05
C TYR A 245 -2.66 -9.11 -18.01
N VAL A 246 -1.65 -9.87 -18.43
CA VAL A 246 -1.75 -10.96 -19.38
C VAL A 246 -1.03 -12.18 -18.83
N MET A 247 -1.65 -13.33 -19.00
CA MET A 247 -0.96 -14.62 -19.02
C MET A 247 -0.96 -15.07 -20.46
N HIS A 248 0.19 -15.31 -21.06
CA HIS A 248 0.32 -15.64 -22.47
C HIS A 248 1.04 -16.97 -22.62
N ARG A 249 0.44 -17.91 -23.35
CA ARG A 249 1.04 -19.19 -23.70
C ARG A 249 1.75 -19.06 -25.05
N GLY A 250 3.05 -18.76 -25.03
CA GLY A 250 3.88 -18.77 -26.25
C GLY A 250 4.20 -20.19 -26.74
N LYS A 251 5.11 -20.34 -27.71
CA LYS A 251 5.52 -21.67 -28.20
C LYS A 251 6.36 -22.44 -27.18
N ALA A 252 7.49 -21.86 -26.75
CA ALA A 252 8.41 -22.44 -25.77
C ALA A 252 8.48 -21.67 -24.44
N VAL A 253 8.15 -20.37 -24.47
CA VAL A 253 8.17 -19.48 -23.31
C VAL A 253 6.78 -18.91 -23.12
N SER A 254 6.19 -19.11 -21.95
CA SER A 254 4.97 -18.43 -21.53
C SER A 254 5.33 -17.08 -20.89
N SER A 255 4.39 -16.13 -20.83
CA SER A 255 4.61 -14.83 -20.17
C SER A 255 3.56 -14.58 -19.10
N LEU A 256 3.96 -14.03 -17.96
CA LEU A 256 3.07 -13.44 -16.94
C LEU A 256 3.51 -11.99 -16.76
N ALA A 257 2.72 -11.03 -17.23
CA ALA A 257 3.11 -9.63 -17.27
C ALA A 257 1.92 -8.69 -17.11
N GLY A 258 2.16 -7.46 -16.66
CA GLY A 258 1.17 -6.40 -16.66
C GLY A 258 1.74 -5.05 -17.07
N ASN A 259 0.86 -4.06 -17.20
CA ASN A 259 1.23 -2.69 -17.59
C ASN A 259 2.02 -1.94 -16.50
N ASN A 260 2.04 -2.45 -15.27
CA ASN A 260 2.88 -1.98 -14.19
C ASN A 260 3.28 -3.16 -13.27
N GLY A 261 4.06 -2.86 -12.22
CA GLY A 261 4.50 -3.87 -11.25
C GLY A 261 3.35 -4.60 -10.53
N VAL A 262 2.25 -3.89 -10.23
CA VAL A 262 1.05 -4.47 -9.60
C VAL A 262 0.35 -5.44 -10.56
N GLY A 263 0.20 -5.08 -11.84
CA GLY A 263 -0.36 -5.94 -12.88
C GLY A 263 0.46 -7.21 -13.09
N THR A 264 1.80 -7.12 -13.10
CA THR A 264 2.67 -8.31 -13.18
C THR A 264 2.46 -9.24 -11.98
N LEU A 265 2.35 -8.69 -10.77
CA LEU A 265 2.02 -9.47 -9.58
C LEU A 265 0.63 -10.14 -9.71
N TYR A 266 -0.37 -9.44 -10.25
CA TYR A 266 -1.68 -10.03 -10.50
C TYR A 266 -1.66 -11.17 -11.51
N ALA A 267 -0.84 -11.11 -12.56
CA ALA A 267 -0.66 -12.22 -13.50
C ALA A 267 -0.11 -13.47 -12.79
N VAL A 268 0.85 -13.30 -11.88
CA VAL A 268 1.38 -14.39 -11.06
C VAL A 268 0.31 -14.94 -10.11
N TYR A 269 -0.40 -14.08 -9.37
CA TYR A 269 -1.44 -14.54 -8.46
C TYR A 269 -2.63 -15.17 -9.17
N GLU A 270 -2.98 -14.72 -10.39
CA GLU A 270 -3.99 -15.37 -11.19
C GLU A 270 -3.55 -16.75 -11.66
N PHE A 271 -2.30 -16.90 -12.11
CA PHE A 271 -1.76 -18.22 -12.43
C PHE A 271 -1.82 -19.15 -11.21
N LEU A 272 -1.44 -18.67 -10.02
CA LEU A 272 -1.54 -19.43 -8.76
C LEU A 272 -3.00 -19.75 -8.38
N LYS A 273 -3.96 -18.85 -8.60
CA LYS A 273 -5.39 -19.11 -8.40
C LYS A 273 -5.89 -20.22 -9.32
N GLN A 274 -5.41 -20.30 -10.55
CA GLN A 274 -5.72 -21.40 -11.48
C GLN A 274 -5.14 -22.74 -11.03
N GLN A 275 -4.06 -22.72 -10.23
CA GLN A 275 -3.55 -23.91 -9.56
C GLN A 275 -4.38 -24.31 -8.31
N GLY A 276 -5.30 -23.43 -7.87
CA GLY A 276 -6.18 -23.67 -6.73
C GLY A 276 -5.78 -22.91 -5.45
N CYS A 277 -4.75 -22.06 -5.48
CA CYS A 277 -4.43 -21.20 -4.34
C CYS A 277 -5.59 -20.24 -4.04
N ARG A 278 -5.90 -20.02 -2.75
CA ARG A 278 -6.84 -19.00 -2.27
C ARG A 278 -6.27 -18.27 -1.06
N TRP A 279 -6.69 -17.01 -0.88
CA TRP A 279 -6.28 -16.15 0.22
C TRP A 279 -7.52 -15.59 0.91
N VAL A 280 -8.02 -16.32 1.89
CA VAL A 280 -9.34 -16.05 2.51
C VAL A 280 -9.29 -14.98 3.60
N MET A 281 -8.15 -14.82 4.28
CA MET A 281 -7.90 -13.75 5.26
C MET A 281 -6.40 -13.38 5.28
N PRO A 282 -6.02 -12.23 5.87
CA PRO A 282 -4.62 -11.85 6.04
C PRO A 282 -3.78 -12.88 6.81
N GLY A 283 -2.53 -13.05 6.38
CA GLY A 283 -1.54 -13.90 7.03
C GLY A 283 -1.61 -15.38 6.64
N ASP A 284 -0.65 -16.17 7.14
CA ASP A 284 -0.46 -17.58 6.72
C ASP A 284 -1.68 -18.46 7.01
N LEU A 285 -2.45 -18.16 8.07
CA LEU A 285 -3.68 -18.88 8.43
C LEU A 285 -4.76 -18.77 7.34
N GLY A 286 -4.75 -17.69 6.55
CA GLY A 286 -5.71 -17.47 5.46
C GLY A 286 -5.24 -18.01 4.11
N GLU A 287 -4.08 -18.64 4.04
CA GLU A 287 -3.56 -19.19 2.79
C GLU A 287 -4.02 -20.64 2.59
N VAL A 288 -4.89 -20.86 1.61
CA VAL A 288 -5.28 -22.20 1.18
C VAL A 288 -4.44 -22.58 -0.03
N ILE A 289 -3.50 -23.51 0.16
CA ILE A 289 -2.54 -23.92 -0.88
C ILE A 289 -2.68 -25.43 -1.11
N PRO A 290 -3.16 -25.86 -2.28
CA PRO A 290 -3.38 -27.27 -2.55
C PRO A 290 -2.05 -28.01 -2.74
N ARG A 291 -2.00 -29.28 -2.34
CA ARG A 291 -0.91 -30.18 -2.76
C ARG A 291 -1.15 -30.64 -4.20
N ARG A 292 -0.11 -30.62 -5.02
CA ARG A 292 -0.16 -30.99 -6.44
C ARG A 292 1.07 -31.79 -6.85
N THR A 293 0.87 -32.79 -7.70
CA THR A 293 1.96 -33.52 -8.36
C THR A 293 2.39 -32.86 -9.67
N ALA A 294 1.47 -32.14 -10.33
CA ALA A 294 1.71 -31.37 -11.55
C ALA A 294 0.85 -30.10 -11.59
N LEU A 295 1.32 -29.06 -12.29
CA LEU A 295 0.61 -27.80 -12.49
C LEU A 295 -0.24 -27.81 -13.77
N GLU A 296 -1.32 -27.03 -13.79
CA GLU A 296 -1.96 -26.68 -15.05
C GLU A 296 -1.01 -25.80 -15.88
N PRO A 297 -0.91 -26.01 -17.20
CA PRO A 297 -0.15 -25.13 -18.07
C PRO A 297 -0.74 -23.71 -18.06
N VAL A 298 0.10 -22.70 -18.31
CA VAL A 298 -0.38 -21.35 -18.59
C VAL A 298 -1.34 -21.38 -19.78
N VAL A 299 -2.48 -20.70 -19.65
CA VAL A 299 -3.45 -20.48 -20.72
C VAL A 299 -3.48 -18.99 -21.07
N THR A 300 -3.58 -18.66 -22.36
CA THR A 300 -3.61 -17.27 -22.80
C THR A 300 -4.89 -16.58 -22.34
N ARG A 301 -4.75 -15.53 -21.52
CA ARG A 301 -5.84 -14.66 -21.05
C ARG A 301 -5.33 -13.24 -20.83
N VAL A 302 -6.16 -12.28 -21.17
CA VAL A 302 -5.95 -10.85 -20.91
C VAL A 302 -7.00 -10.41 -19.89
N PHE A 303 -6.59 -9.60 -18.93
CA PHE A 303 -7.47 -9.07 -17.91
C PHE A 303 -7.27 -7.56 -17.80
N GLU A 304 -8.39 -6.85 -17.88
CA GLU A 304 -8.49 -5.42 -17.61
C GLU A 304 -9.48 -5.23 -16.46
N PRO A 305 -9.11 -4.53 -15.37
CA PRO A 305 -10.03 -4.28 -14.27
C PRO A 305 -11.08 -3.22 -14.64
N ASP A 306 -12.36 -3.53 -14.41
CA ASP A 306 -13.48 -2.59 -14.62
C ASP A 306 -13.32 -1.33 -13.74
N TYR A 307 -12.96 -1.54 -12.47
CA TYR A 307 -12.59 -0.48 -11.53
C TYR A 307 -11.08 -0.21 -11.59
N HIS A 308 -10.67 0.61 -12.56
CA HIS A 308 -9.26 0.78 -12.91
C HIS A 308 -8.47 1.79 -12.07
N LEU A 309 -9.13 2.71 -11.34
CA LEU A 309 -8.46 3.66 -10.45
C LEU A 309 -8.03 2.98 -9.15
N VAL A 310 -8.99 2.75 -8.27
CA VAL A 310 -8.74 2.24 -6.92
C VAL A 310 -9.66 1.07 -6.60
N ARG A 311 -9.07 -0.04 -6.18
CA ARG A 311 -9.75 -1.20 -5.61
C ARG A 311 -9.17 -1.40 -4.23
N SER A 312 -9.99 -1.22 -3.20
CA SER A 312 -9.49 -1.15 -1.83
C SER A 312 -10.38 -1.83 -0.82
N VAL A 313 -9.79 -2.09 0.33
CA VAL A 313 -10.49 -2.39 1.58
C VAL A 313 -10.23 -1.27 2.58
N PHE A 314 -11.21 -0.95 3.42
CA PHE A 314 -11.03 -0.01 4.51
C PHE A 314 -10.82 -0.75 5.82
N THR A 315 -9.69 -0.47 6.49
CA THR A 315 -9.44 -0.94 7.84
C THR A 315 -9.40 0.25 8.79
N GLY A 316 -10.36 0.31 9.72
CA GLY A 316 -10.18 1.11 10.94
C GLY A 316 -9.10 0.46 11.79
N PHE A 317 -8.25 1.24 12.46
CA PHE A 317 -7.11 0.75 13.27
C PHE A 317 -7.46 -0.08 14.50
N GLN A 318 -8.73 -0.44 14.63
CA GLN A 318 -9.36 -0.80 15.87
C GLN A 318 -10.55 -1.67 15.50
N GLN A 319 -10.35 -2.98 15.40
CA GLN A 319 -11.47 -3.91 15.36
C GLN A 319 -11.53 -4.71 16.65
N PHE A 320 -12.38 -4.14 17.49
CA PHE A 320 -13.12 -4.67 18.63
C PHE A 320 -13.51 -6.14 18.47
N PHE A 321 -13.41 -6.92 19.56
CA PHE A 321 -14.12 -8.19 19.77
C PHE A 321 -14.53 -8.32 21.26
N PRO A 322 -15.52 -9.18 21.59
CA PRO A 322 -16.42 -9.04 22.74
C PRO A 322 -15.82 -9.35 24.13
N ALA A 323 -14.49 -9.41 24.26
CA ALA A 323 -13.77 -9.66 25.51
C ALA A 323 -12.84 -8.50 25.95
N GLY A 324 -12.91 -7.33 25.29
CA GLY A 324 -12.30 -6.08 25.80
C GLY A 324 -10.80 -5.86 25.47
N GLY A 325 -10.20 -6.65 24.59
CA GLY A 325 -8.79 -6.52 24.19
C GLY A 325 -8.58 -5.96 22.77
N TRP A 326 -7.54 -5.15 22.58
CA TRP A 326 -7.12 -4.66 21.26
C TRP A 326 -6.29 -5.72 20.52
N VAL A 327 -6.71 -6.10 19.30
CA VAL A 327 -5.91 -6.93 18.38
C VAL A 327 -5.46 -6.07 17.20
N TYR A 328 -4.16 -6.08 16.92
CA TYR A 328 -3.58 -5.36 15.80
C TYR A 328 -3.53 -6.27 14.57
N ILE A 329 -4.05 -5.79 13.45
CA ILE A 329 -3.88 -6.45 12.15
C ILE A 329 -2.47 -6.12 11.65
N ASP A 330 -1.69 -7.14 11.28
CA ASP A 330 -0.39 -6.93 10.65
C ASP A 330 -0.60 -6.31 9.25
N ALA A 331 -0.09 -5.09 9.06
CA ALA A 331 -0.27 -4.35 7.83
C ALA A 331 0.51 -4.94 6.63
N GLU A 332 1.57 -5.72 6.85
CA GLU A 332 2.22 -6.50 5.78
C GLU A 332 1.28 -7.61 5.30
N ASP A 333 0.74 -8.39 6.24
CA ASP A 333 -0.18 -9.50 5.94
C ASP A 333 -1.45 -8.99 5.23
N LEU A 334 -1.97 -7.82 5.63
CA LEU A 334 -3.13 -7.20 4.98
C LEU A 334 -2.80 -6.69 3.56
N ARG A 335 -1.60 -6.12 3.34
CA ARG A 335 -1.15 -5.69 2.00
C ARG A 335 -0.95 -6.88 1.08
N ASP A 336 -0.30 -7.93 1.55
CA ASP A 336 -0.08 -9.15 0.78
C ASP A 336 -1.41 -9.81 0.42
N TRP A 337 -2.30 -9.98 1.39
CA TRP A 337 -3.65 -10.48 1.16
C TRP A 337 -4.43 -9.62 0.15
N SER A 338 -4.34 -8.30 0.25
CA SER A 338 -5.01 -7.36 -0.66
C SER A 338 -4.50 -7.52 -2.09
N LEU A 339 -3.17 -7.53 -2.26
CA LEU A 339 -2.50 -7.69 -3.53
C LEU A 339 -2.86 -9.05 -4.18
N ARG A 340 -2.83 -10.14 -3.40
CA ARG A 340 -3.22 -11.49 -3.83
C ARG A 340 -4.70 -11.61 -4.24
N ASN A 341 -5.54 -10.73 -3.68
CA ASN A 341 -6.95 -10.58 -4.04
C ASN A 341 -7.24 -9.49 -5.08
N ARG A 342 -6.20 -8.95 -5.73
CA ARG A 342 -6.29 -7.94 -6.80
C ARG A 342 -6.85 -6.58 -6.38
N PHE A 343 -6.84 -6.28 -5.09
CA PHE A 343 -6.88 -4.90 -4.62
C PHE A 343 -5.55 -4.23 -4.93
N ASN A 344 -5.57 -2.92 -5.15
CA ASN A 344 -4.36 -2.11 -5.37
C ASN A 344 -4.09 -1.12 -4.24
N SER A 345 -4.95 -1.08 -3.21
CA SER A 345 -4.73 -0.27 -2.01
C SER A 345 -5.36 -0.89 -0.78
N VAL A 346 -4.98 -0.34 0.38
CA VAL A 346 -5.65 -0.54 1.66
C VAL A 346 -5.82 0.83 2.29
N TRP A 347 -7.04 1.22 2.63
CA TRP A 347 -7.34 2.47 3.32
C TRP A 347 -7.13 2.37 4.82
N THR A 348 -6.49 3.40 5.35
CA THR A 348 -6.08 3.47 6.74
C THR A 348 -6.42 4.84 7.33
N GLY A 349 -7.71 5.10 7.47
CA GLY A 349 -8.20 6.45 7.75
C GLY A 349 -8.04 7.35 6.52
N GLY A 350 -7.41 8.51 6.69
CA GLY A 350 -7.30 9.56 5.67
C GLY A 350 -6.27 9.32 4.56
N ALA A 351 -5.68 8.14 4.45
CA ALA A 351 -4.75 7.81 3.36
C ALA A 351 -4.61 6.30 3.16
N THR A 352 -4.12 5.90 2.00
CA THR A 352 -3.77 4.51 1.71
C THR A 352 -2.41 4.12 2.30
N LEU A 353 -2.25 2.85 2.66
CA LEU A 353 -0.95 2.29 3.02
C LEU A 353 0.01 2.38 1.84
N LYS A 354 1.27 2.74 2.10
CA LYS A 354 2.35 2.64 1.11
C LYS A 354 2.79 1.19 1.00
N TRP A 355 2.70 0.59 -0.19
CA TRP A 355 3.03 -0.83 -0.34
C TRP A 355 4.52 -1.11 -0.58
N GLY A 356 5.28 -0.08 -0.98
CA GLY A 356 6.70 -0.21 -1.31
C GLY A 356 6.95 -0.81 -2.69
N ALA A 357 8.19 -0.70 -3.16
CA ALA A 357 8.55 -1.06 -4.54
C ALA A 357 8.31 -2.55 -4.87
N ASP A 358 8.52 -3.44 -3.90
CA ASP A 358 8.32 -4.89 -4.06
C ASP A 358 6.85 -5.25 -4.36
N ARG A 359 5.90 -4.43 -3.92
CA ARG A 359 4.46 -4.64 -4.18
C ARG A 359 3.92 -3.76 -5.30
N GLY A 360 4.82 -3.24 -6.15
CA GLY A 360 4.47 -2.30 -7.21
C GLY A 360 3.96 -0.95 -6.69
N HIS A 361 4.26 -0.64 -5.42
CA HIS A 361 3.82 0.51 -4.63
C HIS A 361 2.31 0.64 -4.37
N GLY A 362 1.47 -0.04 -5.14
CA GLY A 362 0.02 0.09 -5.05
C GLY A 362 -0.47 1.48 -5.46
N TRP A 363 -1.68 1.80 -5.01
CA TRP A 363 -2.34 3.07 -5.18
C TRP A 363 -2.11 3.95 -3.95
N GLU A 364 -1.37 5.04 -4.16
CA GLU A 364 -1.04 6.04 -3.13
C GLU A 364 -2.00 7.22 -3.24
N GLN A 365 -2.80 7.47 -2.19
CA GLN A 365 -3.77 8.55 -2.18
C GLN A 365 -4.03 9.03 -0.75
N GLN A 366 -4.20 10.36 -0.59
CA GLN A 366 -4.85 10.94 0.59
C GLN A 366 -6.36 11.07 0.34
N SER A 367 -7.17 10.86 1.36
CA SER A 367 -8.63 10.95 1.30
C SER A 367 -9.20 11.50 2.61
N GLY A 368 -10.51 11.69 2.66
CA GLY A 368 -11.20 12.31 3.78
C GLY A 368 -11.56 13.76 3.55
N HIS A 369 -12.21 14.35 4.55
CA HIS A 369 -12.69 15.72 4.58
C HIS A 369 -11.53 16.71 4.62
N SER A 370 -11.29 17.44 3.53
CA SER A 370 -9.97 18.07 3.31
C SER A 370 -9.97 19.58 3.34
N TRP A 371 -11.09 20.28 3.16
CA TRP A 371 -11.08 21.75 3.08
C TRP A 371 -10.47 22.44 4.30
N ASN A 372 -11.10 22.38 5.47
CA ASN A 372 -10.58 22.98 6.70
C ASN A 372 -9.65 22.02 7.49
N ALA A 373 -9.41 20.81 6.98
CA ALA A 373 -8.46 19.88 7.62
C ALA A 373 -7.08 19.85 6.94
N VAL A 374 -7.03 20.15 5.63
CA VAL A 374 -5.83 20.01 4.80
C VAL A 374 -5.59 21.26 3.95
N VAL A 375 -6.61 21.80 3.27
CA VAL A 375 -6.46 22.95 2.35
C VAL A 375 -6.19 24.25 3.09
N ALA A 376 -7.03 24.60 4.05
CA ALA A 376 -6.87 25.78 4.88
C ALA A 376 -7.24 25.44 6.33
N PRO A 377 -6.34 24.76 7.07
CA PRO A 377 -6.57 24.51 8.50
C PRO A 377 -6.69 25.82 9.27
N TYR A 378 -7.83 26.04 9.95
CA TYR A 378 -8.09 27.29 10.68
C TYR A 378 -7.02 27.64 11.70
N SER A 379 -6.42 26.65 12.34
CA SER A 379 -5.33 26.86 13.31
C SER A 379 -4.06 27.47 12.68
N LYS A 380 -3.98 27.51 11.35
CA LYS A 380 -2.83 28.07 10.61
C LYS A 380 -3.17 29.36 9.87
N HIS A 381 -4.40 29.49 9.35
CA HIS A 381 -4.71 30.59 8.43
C HIS A 381 -5.83 31.51 8.91
N PHE A 382 -6.55 31.23 10.00
CA PHE A 382 -7.69 32.06 10.37
C PHE A 382 -7.32 33.48 10.82
N GLU A 383 -6.18 33.64 11.48
CA GLU A 383 -5.72 34.95 11.97
C GLU A 383 -5.39 35.90 10.81
N GLU A 384 -4.68 35.40 9.79
CA GLU A 384 -4.25 36.18 8.62
C GLU A 384 -5.33 36.27 7.54
N HIS A 385 -6.17 35.22 7.42
CA HIS A 385 -7.18 35.08 6.37
C HIS A 385 -8.57 34.72 6.92
N PRO A 386 -9.17 35.54 7.81
CA PRO A 386 -10.49 35.25 8.36
C PRO A 386 -11.57 35.15 7.28
N GLU A 387 -11.38 35.81 6.13
CA GLU A 387 -12.29 35.80 4.98
C GLU A 387 -12.38 34.45 4.25
N TRP A 388 -11.41 33.55 4.45
CA TRP A 388 -11.44 32.18 3.92
C TRP A 388 -12.46 31.30 4.64
N TYR A 389 -12.91 31.73 5.82
CA TYR A 389 -13.79 30.99 6.70
C TYR A 389 -15.23 31.52 6.57
N PRO A 390 -16.24 30.71 6.90
CA PRO A 390 -17.60 31.01 6.55
C PRO A 390 -18.08 32.19 7.38
N LEU A 391 -18.77 33.13 6.72
CA LEU A 391 -19.61 34.10 7.42
C LEU A 391 -20.84 33.36 7.93
N VAL A 392 -21.09 33.42 9.23
CA VAL A 392 -22.22 32.77 9.91
C VAL A 392 -22.75 33.75 10.94
N ARG A 393 -24.02 34.12 10.87
CA ARG A 393 -24.66 35.09 11.79
C ARG A 393 -23.86 36.40 11.90
N GLY A 394 -23.32 36.86 10.77
CA GLY A 394 -22.51 38.08 10.68
C GLY A 394 -21.06 37.96 11.19
N ARG A 395 -20.60 36.77 11.58
CA ARG A 395 -19.23 36.54 12.11
C ARG A 395 -18.48 35.50 11.30
N ARG A 396 -17.15 35.64 11.15
CA ARG A 396 -16.30 34.62 10.52
C ARG A 396 -16.06 33.49 11.51
N MET A 397 -16.62 32.31 11.24
CA MET A 397 -16.65 31.19 12.18
C MET A 397 -15.87 29.99 11.64
N PRO A 398 -14.59 29.80 11.98
CA PRO A 398 -13.80 28.65 11.50
C PRO A 398 -14.25 27.32 12.13
N ARG A 399 -14.95 27.36 13.26
CA ARG A 399 -15.46 26.21 14.01
C ARG A 399 -16.94 26.38 14.32
N SER A 400 -17.66 25.26 14.36
CA SER A 400 -19.06 25.24 14.75
C SER A 400 -19.19 25.36 16.27
N ASP A 401 -20.19 26.09 16.73
CA ASP A 401 -20.65 26.08 18.13
C ASP A 401 -21.58 24.89 18.43
N VAL A 402 -22.07 24.18 17.40
CA VAL A 402 -22.88 22.96 17.50
C VAL A 402 -21.99 21.73 17.68
N SER A 403 -20.94 21.62 16.86
CA SER A 403 -19.98 20.52 16.91
C SER A 403 -18.59 21.05 17.21
N ILE A 404 -18.26 21.11 18.49
CA ILE A 404 -16.94 21.58 18.99
C ILE A 404 -15.76 20.75 18.41
N ARG A 405 -16.04 19.55 17.89
CA ARG A 405 -15.03 18.65 17.32
C ARG A 405 -14.83 18.81 15.81
N LEU A 406 -15.77 19.41 15.08
CA LEU A 406 -15.73 19.48 13.61
C LEU A 406 -15.58 20.93 13.14
N PRO A 407 -14.60 21.23 12.25
CA PRO A 407 -14.47 22.56 11.69
C PRO A 407 -15.62 22.87 10.72
N ASN A 408 -15.95 24.16 10.56
CA ASN A 408 -16.93 24.57 9.56
C ASN A 408 -16.38 24.43 8.13
N GLN A 409 -17.28 24.49 7.14
CA GLN A 409 -16.91 24.60 5.73
C GLN A 409 -16.13 25.88 5.47
N LEU A 410 -15.47 26.00 4.31
CA LEU A 410 -14.80 27.24 3.92
C LEU A 410 -15.74 28.19 3.16
N CYS A 411 -15.36 29.47 3.07
CA CYS A 411 -15.96 30.45 2.17
C CYS A 411 -15.49 30.18 0.73
N VAL A 412 -16.07 29.16 0.09
CA VAL A 412 -15.59 28.64 -1.19
C VAL A 412 -15.70 29.63 -2.35
N SER A 413 -16.44 30.73 -2.22
CA SER A 413 -16.51 31.81 -3.23
C SER A 413 -15.34 32.81 -3.15
N ASN A 414 -14.49 32.75 -2.11
CA ASN A 414 -13.38 33.67 -1.94
C ASN A 414 -12.25 33.37 -2.95
N GLN A 415 -11.81 34.37 -3.71
CA GLN A 415 -10.80 34.18 -4.76
C GLN A 415 -9.40 33.89 -4.20
N SER A 416 -9.00 34.55 -3.11
CA SER A 416 -7.70 34.30 -2.45
C SER A 416 -7.61 32.86 -1.94
N LEU A 417 -8.68 32.32 -1.34
CA LEU A 417 -8.75 30.92 -0.96
C LEU A 417 -8.62 29.98 -2.17
N ARG A 418 -9.27 30.30 -3.30
CA ARG A 418 -9.17 29.52 -4.55
C ARG A 418 -7.74 29.49 -5.06
N ASP A 419 -7.06 30.63 -5.07
CA ASP A 419 -5.66 30.75 -5.48
C ASP A 419 -4.73 29.94 -4.57
N HIS A 420 -4.90 30.06 -3.25
CA HIS A 420 -4.18 29.25 -2.26
C HIS A 420 -4.39 27.75 -2.48
N THR A 421 -5.66 27.34 -2.70
CA THR A 421 -6.02 25.94 -2.93
C THR A 421 -5.31 25.36 -4.16
N VAL A 422 -5.30 26.10 -5.28
CA VAL A 422 -4.61 25.68 -6.50
C VAL A 422 -3.11 25.52 -6.25
N ASN A 423 -2.48 26.51 -5.61
CA ASN A 423 -1.04 26.48 -5.32
C ASN A 423 -0.68 25.29 -4.42
N GLN A 424 -1.48 25.03 -3.38
CA GLN A 424 -1.25 23.91 -2.49
C GLN A 424 -1.38 22.56 -3.20
N ILE A 425 -2.40 22.39 -4.05
CA ILE A 425 -2.61 21.12 -4.78
C ILE A 425 -1.51 20.88 -5.81
N VAL A 426 -1.09 21.93 -6.52
CA VAL A 426 0.05 21.86 -7.44
C VAL A 426 1.31 21.45 -6.69
N GLN A 427 1.57 22.04 -5.53
CA GLN A 427 2.72 21.66 -4.70
C GLN A 427 2.61 20.22 -4.18
N TYR A 428 1.43 19.80 -3.74
CA TYR A 428 1.17 18.43 -3.30
C TYR A 428 1.55 17.41 -4.38
N PHE A 429 1.13 17.60 -5.64
CA PHE A 429 1.45 16.67 -6.72
C PHE A 429 2.94 16.69 -7.11
N ARG A 430 3.64 17.81 -6.94
CA ARG A 430 5.11 17.87 -7.09
C ARG A 430 5.82 17.03 -6.03
N ASP A 431 5.37 17.16 -4.78
CA ASP A 431 5.97 16.47 -3.64
C ASP A 431 5.57 14.98 -3.57
N ASN A 432 4.46 14.61 -4.21
CA ASN A 432 3.90 13.27 -4.22
C ASN A 432 3.64 12.78 -5.66
N PRO A 433 4.69 12.56 -6.47
CA PRO A 433 4.55 12.27 -7.90
C PRO A 433 3.85 10.93 -8.22
N ARG A 434 3.66 10.06 -7.22
CA ARG A 434 2.89 8.81 -7.34
C ARG A 434 1.40 8.98 -7.08
N SER A 435 0.99 10.06 -6.41
CA SER A 435 -0.41 10.32 -6.12
C SER A 435 -1.11 10.82 -7.38
N ARG A 436 -2.21 10.15 -7.73
CA ARG A 436 -3.02 10.49 -8.91
C ARG A 436 -4.26 11.31 -8.57
N ILE A 437 -4.63 11.35 -7.29
CA ILE A 437 -5.82 12.03 -6.79
C ILE A 437 -5.46 12.91 -5.58
N PHE A 438 -5.99 14.13 -5.55
CA PHE A 438 -6.03 14.96 -4.35
C PHE A 438 -7.45 15.01 -3.79
N PRO A 439 -7.66 14.86 -2.47
CA PRO A 439 -8.98 14.99 -1.88
C PRO A 439 -9.43 16.45 -1.83
N MET A 440 -10.53 16.78 -2.47
CA MET A 440 -11.14 18.11 -2.42
C MET A 440 -12.55 18.01 -1.84
N ASN A 441 -12.64 17.42 -0.66
CA ASN A 441 -13.90 17.05 -0.03
C ASN A 441 -14.31 18.08 1.04
N PRO A 442 -15.61 18.41 1.13
CA PRO A 442 -16.16 19.27 2.19
C PRO A 442 -15.94 18.69 3.59
N MET A 443 -16.08 19.51 4.63
CA MET A 443 -15.98 19.08 6.02
C MET A 443 -17.18 18.23 6.48
N ASP A 444 -16.94 17.30 7.41
CA ASP A 444 -17.99 16.45 7.97
C ASP A 444 -18.90 17.22 8.95
N GLY A 445 -20.18 16.88 8.97
CA GLY A 445 -21.23 17.60 9.71
C GLY A 445 -21.62 16.96 11.05
N PRO A 446 -22.51 17.62 11.83
CA PRO A 446 -23.16 18.91 11.54
C PRO A 446 -22.19 20.10 11.71
N ASN A 447 -22.19 21.02 10.75
CA ASN A 447 -21.37 22.23 10.74
C ASN A 447 -22.01 23.32 9.85
N TYR A 448 -21.45 24.54 9.84
CA TYR A 448 -22.00 25.65 9.08
C TYR A 448 -21.39 25.85 7.70
N ASN A 449 -22.24 26.37 6.81
CA ASN A 449 -21.88 26.88 5.50
C ASN A 449 -21.76 28.41 5.50
N CYS A 450 -20.98 28.95 4.55
CA CYS A 450 -20.84 30.39 4.41
C CYS A 450 -22.15 31.04 3.93
N GLU A 451 -22.54 32.12 4.61
CA GLU A 451 -23.74 32.94 4.38
C GLU A 451 -23.46 34.23 3.58
N CYS A 452 -22.23 34.45 3.11
CA CYS A 452 -21.95 35.64 2.30
C CYS A 452 -22.70 35.61 0.96
N ASP A 453 -22.99 36.79 0.42
CA ASP A 453 -23.79 36.94 -0.80
C ASP A 453 -23.19 36.18 -1.99
N HIS A 454 -21.86 36.18 -2.13
CA HIS A 454 -21.17 35.45 -3.19
C HIS A 454 -21.33 33.93 -3.09
N CYS A 455 -21.29 33.38 -1.87
CA CYS A 455 -21.57 31.96 -1.69
C CYS A 455 -23.06 31.69 -1.94
N ARG A 456 -23.97 32.53 -1.45
CA ARG A 456 -25.42 32.34 -1.62
C ARG A 456 -25.87 32.39 -3.08
N ALA A 457 -25.22 33.21 -3.90
CA ALA A 457 -25.50 33.32 -5.33
C ALA A 457 -25.18 32.05 -6.15
N LEU A 458 -24.43 31.08 -5.58
CA LEU A 458 -24.05 29.84 -6.28
C LEU A 458 -25.09 28.72 -6.15
N ASP A 459 -26.05 28.86 -5.26
CA ASP A 459 -26.96 27.79 -4.89
C ASP A 459 -28.31 27.97 -5.59
N PRO A 460 -29.12 26.90 -5.69
CA PRO A 460 -30.45 27.02 -6.27
C PRO A 460 -31.37 27.85 -5.36
N PRO A 461 -32.32 28.61 -5.93
CA PRO A 461 -33.29 29.38 -5.16
C PRO A 461 -34.27 28.47 -4.40
N GLY A 462 -34.91 28.99 -3.35
CA GLY A 462 -36.05 28.33 -2.69
C GLY A 462 -35.73 27.38 -1.54
N PHE A 463 -34.52 27.42 -0.98
CA PHE A 463 -34.11 26.57 0.15
C PHE A 463 -33.71 27.38 1.39
N GLU A 464 -34.00 26.83 2.57
CA GLU A 464 -33.46 27.32 3.84
C GLU A 464 -32.05 26.78 4.08
N TRP A 465 -31.16 27.64 4.57
CA TRP A 465 -29.71 27.50 4.36
C TRP A 465 -28.92 26.95 5.53
N ASN A 466 -29.34 27.30 6.74
CA ASN A 466 -28.71 26.86 7.97
C ASN A 466 -29.84 26.47 8.92
N GLN A 467 -29.90 25.19 9.26
CA GLN A 467 -30.72 24.74 10.38
C GLN A 467 -29.98 25.07 11.67
N ASP A 468 -30.68 25.60 12.67
CA ASP A 468 -30.12 25.65 14.01
C ASP A 468 -30.10 24.21 14.55
N PHE A 469 -28.89 23.69 14.76
CA PHE A 469 -28.69 22.32 15.23
C PHE A 469 -28.62 22.25 16.76
N SER A 470 -28.84 23.37 17.44
CA SER A 470 -28.80 23.52 18.91
C SER A 470 -29.78 22.58 19.65
N ASP A 471 -30.92 22.24 19.03
CA ASP A 471 -32.02 21.50 19.67
C ASP A 471 -32.18 20.02 19.25
N PHE A 472 -31.24 19.42 18.50
CA PHE A 472 -31.46 18.10 17.87
C PHE A 472 -30.65 16.93 18.47
N PRO A 473 -31.23 16.12 19.38
CA PRO A 473 -30.65 14.85 19.79
C PRO A 473 -31.04 13.74 18.80
N ARG A 474 -30.17 13.49 17.80
CA ARG A 474 -30.30 12.47 16.72
C ARG A 474 -31.33 12.84 15.65
N PHE A 475 -31.06 12.44 14.40
CA PHE A 475 -31.47 13.12 13.16
C PHE A 475 -32.66 12.49 12.38
N PRO A 476 -33.93 12.55 12.82
CA PRO A 476 -35.04 12.06 11.99
C PRO A 476 -35.55 13.06 10.94
N ASN A 477 -35.25 14.37 11.06
CA ASN A 477 -35.83 15.44 10.20
C ASN A 477 -34.79 16.39 9.56
N LEU A 478 -33.55 15.93 9.39
CA LEU A 478 -32.46 16.74 8.81
C LEU A 478 -32.78 17.11 7.35
N LYS A 479 -33.02 18.40 7.06
CA LYS A 479 -33.13 18.90 5.69
C LYS A 479 -31.83 19.57 5.31
N LEU A 480 -31.10 18.93 4.41
CA LEU A 480 -29.83 19.44 3.91
C LEU A 480 -30.08 20.34 2.71
N PRO A 481 -29.51 21.56 2.68
CA PRO A 481 -29.61 22.41 1.50
C PRO A 481 -28.90 21.75 0.31
N PRO A 482 -29.35 21.97 -0.93
CA PRO A 482 -28.74 21.42 -2.14
C PRO A 482 -27.48 22.19 -2.55
N LEU A 483 -26.37 21.92 -1.87
CA LEU A 483 -25.12 22.69 -2.00
C LEU A 483 -24.20 22.20 -3.14
N SER A 484 -24.68 21.29 -4.00
CA SER A 484 -23.85 20.70 -5.06
C SER A 484 -23.30 21.74 -6.02
N ASP A 485 -24.14 22.67 -6.49
CA ASP A 485 -23.72 23.71 -7.43
C ASP A 485 -22.62 24.59 -6.84
N ARG A 486 -22.77 25.05 -5.60
CA ARG A 486 -21.73 25.78 -4.87
C ARG A 486 -20.40 25.05 -4.81
N TYR A 487 -20.44 23.80 -4.38
CA TYR A 487 -19.21 23.06 -4.12
C TYR A 487 -18.55 22.60 -5.40
N LEU A 488 -19.33 22.18 -6.40
CA LEU A 488 -18.80 21.87 -7.72
C LEU A 488 -18.23 23.12 -8.38
N ASN A 489 -18.84 24.30 -8.22
CA ASN A 489 -18.25 25.55 -8.72
C ASN A 489 -16.83 25.79 -8.19
N PHE A 490 -16.60 25.50 -6.91
CA PHE A 490 -15.29 25.59 -6.30
C PHE A 490 -14.32 24.52 -6.82
N VAL A 491 -14.76 23.26 -6.83
CA VAL A 491 -13.95 22.13 -7.29
C VAL A 491 -13.59 22.25 -8.78
N ASN A 492 -14.52 22.67 -9.62
CA ASN A 492 -14.33 22.92 -11.05
C ASN A 492 -13.32 24.05 -11.28
N HIS A 493 -13.44 25.17 -10.58
CA HIS A 493 -12.49 26.28 -10.70
C HIS A 493 -11.05 25.84 -10.37
N VAL A 494 -10.90 25.03 -9.33
CA VAL A 494 -9.59 24.49 -8.96
C VAL A 494 -9.11 23.47 -10.00
N ALA A 495 -9.99 22.56 -10.45
CA ALA A 495 -9.67 21.54 -11.44
C ALA A 495 -9.19 22.14 -12.77
N GLU A 496 -9.87 23.18 -13.27
CA GLU A 496 -9.53 23.87 -14.51
C GLU A 496 -8.10 24.46 -14.47
N ARG A 497 -7.63 24.86 -13.29
CA ARG A 497 -6.29 25.42 -13.10
C ARG A 497 -5.23 24.36 -12.84
N VAL A 498 -5.57 23.33 -12.05
CA VAL A 498 -4.65 22.22 -11.76
C VAL A 498 -4.37 21.40 -13.02
N VAL A 499 -5.37 21.15 -13.86
CA VAL A 499 -5.22 20.33 -15.09
C VAL A 499 -4.26 20.97 -16.11
N LYS A 500 -4.09 22.30 -16.09
CA LYS A 500 -3.11 23.02 -16.92
C LYS A 500 -1.66 22.67 -16.57
N VAL A 501 -1.41 22.24 -15.33
CA VAL A 501 -0.08 21.81 -14.85
C VAL A 501 0.03 20.28 -14.83
N PHE A 502 -1.06 19.61 -14.47
CA PHE A 502 -1.12 18.17 -14.25
C PHE A 502 -2.34 17.55 -14.94
N PRO A 503 -2.27 17.30 -16.26
CA PRO A 503 -3.43 16.90 -17.06
C PRO A 503 -3.95 15.49 -16.76
N ASP A 504 -3.13 14.63 -16.13
CA ASP A 504 -3.45 13.23 -15.82
C ASP A 504 -3.87 13.01 -14.35
N ARG A 505 -4.02 14.10 -13.59
CA ARG A 505 -4.40 14.07 -12.16
C ARG A 505 -5.87 14.41 -11.98
N LEU A 506 -6.43 13.87 -10.90
CA LEU A 506 -7.84 14.00 -10.58
C LEU A 506 -8.03 14.68 -9.21
N LEU A 507 -9.17 15.33 -9.01
CA LEU A 507 -9.64 15.82 -7.72
C LEU A 507 -10.79 14.94 -7.24
N GLU A 508 -10.68 14.36 -6.05
CA GLU A 508 -11.76 13.58 -5.45
C GLU A 508 -12.80 14.53 -4.84
N PHE A 509 -14.07 14.28 -5.16
CA PHE A 509 -15.21 15.01 -4.62
C PHE A 509 -16.27 14.04 -4.09
N TYR A 510 -16.57 14.11 -2.80
CA TYR A 510 -17.59 13.27 -2.18
C TYR A 510 -19.00 13.67 -2.59
N ASN A 511 -19.74 12.72 -3.14
CA ASN A 511 -21.19 12.76 -3.15
C ASN A 511 -21.69 12.21 -1.80
N TYR A 512 -21.93 13.15 -0.87
CA TYR A 512 -22.32 12.89 0.51
C TYR A 512 -23.24 13.98 1.07
N ALA A 513 -24.33 13.61 1.74
CA ALA A 513 -25.20 14.53 2.47
C ALA A 513 -25.84 15.61 1.54
N SER A 514 -25.49 16.89 1.68
CA SER A 514 -26.05 18.02 0.91
C SER A 514 -25.72 18.04 -0.60
N ARG A 515 -25.18 16.94 -1.15
CA ARG A 515 -24.67 16.86 -2.52
C ARG A 515 -25.63 16.08 -3.42
N VAL A 516 -26.85 16.61 -3.56
CA VAL A 516 -27.88 16.16 -4.51
C VAL A 516 -27.44 16.41 -5.97
N PRO A 517 -28.10 15.87 -7.01
CA PRO A 517 -27.74 16.20 -8.38
C PRO A 517 -27.66 17.73 -8.62
N PRO A 518 -26.56 18.26 -9.20
CA PRO A 518 -26.44 19.69 -9.46
C PRO A 518 -27.41 20.15 -10.55
N THR A 519 -27.85 21.40 -10.46
CA THR A 519 -28.82 21.99 -11.41
C THR A 519 -28.17 22.96 -12.40
N ARG A 520 -26.99 23.50 -12.05
CA ARG A 520 -26.27 24.52 -12.82
C ARG A 520 -24.88 24.04 -13.25
N GLU A 521 -24.12 23.47 -12.33
CA GLU A 521 -22.75 23.04 -12.57
C GLU A 521 -22.68 21.69 -13.28
N LYS A 522 -21.73 21.57 -14.22
CA LYS A 522 -21.33 20.29 -14.80
C LYS A 522 -19.99 19.88 -14.23
N VAL A 523 -19.86 18.62 -13.84
CA VAL A 523 -18.62 18.09 -13.25
C VAL A 523 -17.49 18.20 -14.28
N HIS A 524 -16.38 18.84 -13.91
CA HIS A 524 -15.19 18.91 -14.75
C HIS A 524 -14.58 17.50 -14.96
N PRO A 525 -14.07 17.14 -16.16
CA PRO A 525 -13.56 15.79 -16.45
C PRO A 525 -12.45 15.28 -15.50
N SER A 526 -11.66 16.19 -14.94
CA SER A 526 -10.64 15.87 -13.92
C SER A 526 -11.19 15.73 -12.49
N VAL A 527 -12.50 15.71 -12.29
CA VAL A 527 -13.12 15.55 -10.97
C VAL A 527 -13.71 14.15 -10.85
N SER A 528 -13.15 13.36 -9.94
CA SER A 528 -13.62 12.02 -9.61
C SER A 528 -14.67 12.11 -8.51
N VAL A 529 -15.95 11.98 -8.90
CA VAL A 529 -17.06 11.94 -7.93
C VAL A 529 -17.09 10.59 -7.23
N LYS A 530 -16.85 10.59 -5.92
CA LYS A 530 -16.87 9.39 -5.09
C LYS A 530 -18.18 9.31 -4.33
N PHE A 531 -18.98 8.30 -4.69
CA PHE A 531 -20.24 8.00 -4.03
C PHE A 531 -19.95 7.36 -2.67
N THR A 532 -20.64 7.86 -1.63
CA THR A 532 -20.50 7.36 -0.26
C THR A 532 -21.75 6.59 0.15
N TYR A 533 -21.54 5.50 0.89
CA TYR A 533 -22.62 4.72 1.49
C TYR A 533 -23.27 5.55 2.61
N LEU A 534 -24.61 5.58 2.69
CA LEU A 534 -25.45 6.42 3.60
C LEU A 534 -25.61 7.92 3.25
N SER A 535 -25.31 8.37 2.03
CA SER A 535 -25.51 9.78 1.65
C SER A 535 -26.97 10.21 1.38
N GLY A 536 -27.95 9.33 1.54
CA GLY A 536 -29.36 9.66 1.31
C GLY A 536 -30.02 8.98 0.10
N ARG A 537 -29.30 8.12 -0.66
CA ARG A 537 -29.88 7.41 -1.81
C ARG A 537 -30.96 6.41 -1.41
N GLU A 538 -30.75 5.67 -0.32
CA GLU A 538 -31.69 4.72 0.30
C GLU A 538 -32.93 5.39 0.91
N VAL A 539 -32.91 6.72 1.07
CA VAL A 539 -33.99 7.47 1.76
C VAL A 539 -34.84 8.29 0.79
N ASN A 540 -34.38 8.50 -0.46
CA ASN A 540 -35.06 9.42 -1.40
C ASN A 540 -35.25 8.89 -2.84
N VAL A 541 -34.76 7.69 -3.21
CA VAL A 541 -35.06 7.07 -4.52
C VAL A 541 -35.21 5.54 -4.36
N PRO A 542 -36.30 4.91 -4.83
CA PRO A 542 -36.43 3.45 -4.82
C PRO A 542 -35.37 2.77 -5.69
N LEU A 543 -34.67 1.77 -5.14
CA LEU A 543 -33.72 0.89 -5.85
C LEU A 543 -34.33 0.13 -7.04
N THR A 544 -35.67 0.13 -7.14
CA THR A 544 -36.44 -0.55 -8.18
C THR A 544 -37.02 0.41 -9.23
N ASP A 545 -36.61 1.68 -9.27
CA ASP A 545 -37.07 2.59 -10.33
C ASP A 545 -36.50 2.11 -11.69
N PRO A 546 -37.34 1.64 -12.64
CA PRO A 546 -36.89 1.12 -13.93
C PRO A 546 -36.30 2.20 -14.85
N ARG A 547 -36.26 3.46 -14.38
CA ARG A 547 -35.63 4.60 -15.05
C ARG A 547 -34.33 5.02 -14.37
N ASP A 548 -33.92 4.37 -13.27
CA ASP A 548 -32.59 4.59 -12.68
C ASP A 548 -31.55 3.83 -13.53
N PRO A 549 -30.61 4.54 -14.18
CA PRO A 549 -29.62 3.91 -15.05
C PRO A 549 -28.56 3.07 -14.29
N LEU A 550 -28.63 3.00 -12.95
CA LEU A 550 -27.80 2.14 -12.11
C LEU A 550 -28.63 1.10 -11.33
N ALA A 551 -29.93 0.96 -11.62
CA ALA A 551 -30.78 -0.17 -11.20
C ALA A 551 -30.67 -1.37 -12.13
#